data_AF-A0A7S1FGU6-F1
#
_entry.id   AF-A0A7S1FGU6-F1
#
_cell.length_a   1.000
_cell.length_b   1.000
_cell.length_c   1.000
_cell.angle_alpha   90.00
_cell.angle_beta   90.00
_cell.angle_gamma   90.00
#
_symmetry.space_group_name_H-M   'P 1'
#
loop_
_entity.id
_entity.type
_entity.pdbx_description
1 polymer ?
#
loop_
_entity_poly.entity_id
_entity_poly.type
_entity_poly.pdbx_seq_one_letter_code
_entity_poly.pdbx_strand_id
1 'polypeptide(L)'
;QAVDDSGHAVTNSVIKNVWPKEELFSMEFVKNTQQNVRFSIVSPGTSSAITLPELFMTVLDIDCNNKKGICETIESKDHHMYVAGDNVNVVKDGDKITATAKKHLNGEGNPVNTNLNEEQKSHALTLGWRNKPYFVLTMKVGRVWGSRAMMLSGISTHMWTQQTAAMKLPTPALVIPESDCAEAPSCLPISCAPQARANSTPSSTSVAFGALETWTCKPGYSVDGTPSGITAFNLACLSSGSFEEEGHQDCIDIDYCSRDPCGANGVCYDCSTQDCNLAPTQTTFLQRRGISGGLEFEATEHYACWCNEHFLTAVGSEGQLTCHTDCSGHSCGEGGSCVDLSVTQGASSDQFTCSCHWGHALVPNGGPDGGDTCSRIGCGPLSVENSDAHPSAELFAGDSALVHC
;
A
#
# COMPACT_ATOMS: atom_id res chain seq x y z
N GLN A 1 15.40 -1.39 -7.67
CA GLN A 1 16.33 -2.53 -7.80
C GLN A 1 15.72 -3.51 -8.80
N ALA A 2 16.53 -4.19 -9.61
CA ALA A 2 16.02 -5.24 -10.48
C ALA A 2 15.65 -6.47 -9.64
N VAL A 3 14.49 -7.06 -9.93
CA VAL A 3 14.03 -8.30 -9.29
C VAL A 3 13.76 -9.37 -10.36
N ASP A 4 13.90 -10.64 -10.00
CA ASP A 4 13.51 -11.75 -10.87
C ASP A 4 11.97 -11.96 -10.85
N ASP A 5 11.48 -12.93 -11.63
CA ASP A 5 10.05 -13.24 -11.70
C ASP A 5 9.44 -13.71 -10.36
N SER A 6 10.27 -14.09 -9.38
CA SER A 6 9.87 -14.48 -8.03
C SER A 6 10.02 -13.34 -7.01
N GLY A 7 10.42 -12.15 -7.46
CA GLY A 7 10.59 -10.96 -6.61
C GLY A 7 11.92 -10.89 -5.88
N HIS A 8 12.88 -11.78 -6.15
CA HIS A 8 14.20 -11.71 -5.50
C HIS A 8 15.09 -10.65 -6.14
N ALA A 9 15.83 -9.92 -5.33
CA ALA A 9 16.79 -8.92 -5.80
C ALA A 9 17.89 -9.55 -6.67
N VAL A 10 18.11 -9.00 -7.86
CA VAL A 10 19.14 -9.46 -8.81
C VAL A 10 20.42 -8.68 -8.58
N THR A 11 21.44 -9.34 -8.02
CA THR A 11 22.73 -8.70 -7.67
C THR A 11 23.64 -8.45 -8.87
N ASN A 12 23.47 -9.22 -9.97
CA ASN A 12 24.24 -9.08 -11.22
C ASN A 12 23.34 -8.72 -12.40
N SER A 13 22.49 -7.70 -12.23
CA SER A 13 21.59 -7.23 -13.27
C SER A 13 22.35 -6.66 -14.47
N VAL A 14 21.90 -6.97 -15.70
CA VAL A 14 22.40 -6.29 -16.90
C VAL A 14 21.94 -4.83 -17.00
N ILE A 15 20.89 -4.47 -16.26
CA ILE A 15 20.44 -3.09 -16.06
C ILE A 15 21.19 -2.56 -14.82
N LYS A 16 22.10 -1.61 -15.02
CA LYS A 16 22.91 -1.00 -13.98
C LYS A 16 22.13 0.03 -13.17
N ASN A 17 21.42 0.91 -13.87
CA ASN A 17 20.74 2.06 -13.29
C ASN A 17 19.42 2.30 -14.02
N VAL A 18 18.44 2.82 -13.27
CA VAL A 18 17.21 3.39 -13.83
C VAL A 18 17.09 4.79 -13.26
N TRP A 19 17.09 5.79 -14.13
CA TRP A 19 16.95 7.19 -13.74
C TRP A 19 15.57 7.69 -14.13
N PRO A 20 14.68 7.91 -13.15
CA PRO A 20 13.42 8.59 -13.41
C PRO A 20 13.70 10.06 -13.77
N LYS A 21 12.95 10.57 -14.73
CA LYS A 21 12.72 11.99 -14.98
C LYS A 21 11.20 12.23 -14.93
N GLU A 22 10.76 13.47 -14.94
CA GLU A 22 9.34 13.82 -14.78
C GLU A 22 8.41 13.04 -15.73
N GLU A 23 8.69 13.06 -17.04
CA GLU A 23 7.83 12.41 -18.05
C GLU A 23 8.44 11.19 -18.75
N LEU A 24 9.68 10.85 -18.42
CA LEU A 24 10.43 9.77 -19.08
C LEU A 24 11.40 9.13 -18.11
N PHE A 25 11.90 7.95 -18.43
CA PHE A 25 12.96 7.33 -17.67
C PHE A 25 14.05 6.80 -18.59
N SER A 26 15.25 6.68 -18.05
CA SER A 26 16.40 6.13 -18.76
C SER A 26 16.88 4.89 -18.04
N MET A 27 17.16 3.83 -18.81
CA MET A 27 17.70 2.58 -18.28
C MET A 27 19.09 2.32 -18.87
N GLU A 28 20.07 2.15 -17.99
CA GLU A 28 21.45 1.87 -18.37
C GLU A 28 21.73 0.38 -18.44
N PHE A 29 22.10 -0.10 -19.62
CA PHE A 29 22.45 -1.49 -19.87
C PHE A 29 23.96 -1.69 -19.98
N VAL A 30 24.43 -2.84 -19.48
CA VAL A 30 25.78 -3.35 -19.71
C VAL A 30 25.96 -3.63 -21.21
N LYS A 31 27.08 -3.19 -21.78
CA LYS A 31 27.44 -3.48 -23.18
C LYS A 31 27.46 -4.97 -23.50
N ASN A 32 27.20 -5.32 -24.76
CA ASN A 32 27.21 -6.70 -25.25
C ASN A 32 26.24 -7.63 -24.50
N THR A 33 25.11 -7.11 -24.04
CA THR A 33 24.08 -7.91 -23.38
C THR A 33 22.79 -7.88 -24.15
N GLN A 34 22.00 -8.92 -23.94
CA GLN A 34 20.62 -9.04 -24.39
C GLN A 34 19.80 -9.51 -23.19
N GLN A 35 18.66 -8.88 -22.95
CA GLN A 35 17.79 -9.24 -21.85
C GLN A 35 16.33 -9.03 -22.20
N ASN A 36 15.50 -9.97 -21.77
CA ASN A 36 14.06 -9.79 -21.73
C ASN A 36 13.73 -8.98 -20.49
N VAL A 37 13.20 -7.78 -20.69
CA VAL A 37 12.80 -6.88 -19.61
C VAL A 37 11.29 -6.86 -19.56
N ARG A 38 10.73 -7.31 -18.43
CA ARG A 38 9.30 -7.23 -18.15
C ARG A 38 9.00 -5.91 -17.46
N PHE A 39 8.08 -5.15 -18.03
CA PHE A 39 7.55 -3.93 -17.45
C PHE A 39 6.15 -4.24 -16.94
N SER A 40 5.99 -4.19 -15.61
CA SER A 40 4.68 -4.35 -14.97
C SER A 40 4.14 -2.97 -14.61
N ILE A 41 2.86 -2.74 -14.90
CA ILE A 41 2.17 -1.51 -14.46
C ILE A 41 1.69 -1.78 -13.03
N VAL A 42 2.00 -0.90 -12.08
CA VAL A 42 1.56 -1.02 -10.69
C VAL A 42 0.92 0.28 -10.25
N SER A 43 -0.01 0.22 -9.31
CA SER A 43 -0.49 1.44 -8.64
C SER A 43 0.64 2.02 -7.79
N PRO A 44 0.74 3.36 -7.66
CA PRO A 44 1.72 3.99 -6.77
C PRO A 44 1.71 3.37 -5.37
N GLY A 45 2.89 3.07 -4.83
CA GLY A 45 3.04 2.41 -3.52
C GLY A 45 2.82 0.89 -3.51
N THR A 46 2.48 0.27 -4.64
CA THR A 46 2.22 -1.19 -4.73
C THR A 46 3.25 -1.91 -5.60
N SER A 47 3.30 -3.24 -5.47
CA SER A 47 4.06 -4.14 -6.36
C SER A 47 3.16 -5.04 -7.22
N SER A 48 1.84 -4.94 -7.03
CA SER A 48 0.84 -5.76 -7.73
C SER A 48 0.57 -5.21 -9.13
N ALA A 49 0.78 -6.04 -10.15
CA ALA A 49 0.58 -5.64 -11.53
C ALA A 49 -0.91 -5.43 -11.85
N ILE A 50 -1.29 -4.27 -12.38
CA ILE A 50 -2.65 -3.91 -12.80
C ILE A 50 -2.81 -4.00 -14.32
N THR A 51 -3.97 -4.42 -14.79
CA THR A 51 -4.26 -4.55 -16.23
C THR A 51 -4.84 -3.25 -16.79
N LEU A 52 -4.20 -2.68 -17.81
CA LEU A 52 -4.73 -1.51 -18.52
C LEU A 52 -5.49 -1.93 -19.79
N PRO A 53 -6.63 -1.27 -20.11
CA PRO A 53 -7.37 -1.53 -21.36
C PRO A 53 -6.50 -1.32 -22.60
N GLU A 54 -5.69 -0.26 -22.57
CA GLU A 54 -4.69 0.03 -23.58
C GLU A 54 -3.47 0.71 -22.94
N LEU A 55 -2.29 0.33 -23.39
CA LEU A 55 -1.01 0.80 -22.85
C LEU A 55 -0.06 1.07 -24.02
N PHE A 56 0.63 2.21 -23.95
CA PHE A 56 1.65 2.59 -24.93
C PHE A 56 2.98 2.86 -24.26
N MET A 57 4.05 2.39 -24.90
CA MET A 57 5.43 2.68 -24.50
C MET A 57 6.19 3.14 -25.73
N THR A 58 6.76 4.34 -25.66
CA THR A 58 7.65 4.89 -26.66
C THR A 58 9.09 4.65 -26.23
N VAL A 59 9.82 3.86 -27.02
CA VAL A 59 11.28 3.78 -26.94
C VAL A 59 11.85 4.95 -27.74
N LEU A 60 12.69 5.74 -27.09
CA LEU A 60 13.28 6.96 -27.58
C LEU A 60 14.78 6.77 -27.76
N ASP A 61 15.37 7.59 -28.64
CA ASP A 61 16.81 7.64 -28.84
C ASP A 61 17.41 6.29 -29.30
N ILE A 62 16.68 5.53 -30.12
CA ILE A 62 17.18 4.25 -30.66
C ILE A 62 18.35 4.55 -31.58
N ASP A 63 19.50 3.97 -31.26
CA ASP A 63 20.75 4.36 -31.87
C ASP A 63 21.48 3.20 -32.58
N CYS A 64 22.07 3.47 -33.75
CA CYS A 64 22.77 2.42 -34.52
C CYS A 64 23.98 2.94 -35.29
N ASN A 65 25.17 2.49 -34.87
CA ASN A 65 26.41 2.70 -35.58
C ASN A 65 26.71 1.51 -36.51
N ASN A 66 26.10 1.54 -37.70
CA ASN A 66 26.25 0.52 -38.74
C ASN A 66 27.71 0.20 -39.12
N LYS A 67 28.61 1.21 -39.09
CA LYS A 67 30.03 1.02 -39.44
C LYS A 67 30.78 0.13 -38.45
N LYS A 68 30.30 0.04 -37.20
CA LYS A 68 30.91 -0.76 -36.14
C LYS A 68 30.06 -1.97 -35.73
N GLY A 69 28.87 -2.15 -36.34
CA GLY A 69 27.92 -3.21 -35.98
C GLY A 69 27.33 -3.06 -34.58
N ILE A 70 27.22 -1.81 -34.10
CA ILE A 70 26.80 -1.50 -32.74
C ILE A 70 25.44 -0.82 -32.79
N CYS A 71 24.39 -1.59 -32.61
CA CYS A 71 23.03 -1.08 -32.65
C CYS A 71 22.28 -1.49 -31.41
N GLU A 72 21.44 -0.57 -30.96
CA GLU A 72 20.37 -0.87 -30.03
C GLU A 72 19.27 -1.58 -30.80
N THR A 73 18.81 -2.70 -30.24
CA THR A 73 17.76 -3.50 -30.83
C THR A 73 16.66 -3.70 -29.81
N ILE A 74 15.43 -3.42 -30.24
CA ILE A 74 14.20 -3.66 -29.49
C ILE A 74 13.42 -4.75 -30.19
N GLU A 75 13.09 -5.81 -29.47
CA GLU A 75 12.15 -6.83 -29.96
C GLU A 75 10.92 -6.88 -29.08
N SER A 76 9.75 -7.01 -29.72
CA SER A 76 8.49 -7.28 -29.04
C SER A 76 7.73 -8.31 -29.85
N LYS A 77 7.10 -9.27 -29.17
CA LYS A 77 6.25 -10.30 -29.77
C LYS A 77 4.77 -10.13 -29.40
N ASP A 78 4.51 -9.37 -28.36
CA ASP A 78 3.26 -9.44 -27.63
C ASP A 78 2.45 -8.13 -27.72
N HIS A 79 2.92 -7.19 -28.54
CA HIS A 79 2.26 -5.94 -28.93
C HIS A 79 1.10 -6.20 -29.90
N HIS A 80 0.09 -5.34 -29.87
CA HIS A 80 -1.02 -5.38 -30.83
C HIS A 80 -0.83 -4.37 -31.98
N MET A 81 -0.05 -3.32 -31.74
CA MET A 81 0.30 -2.32 -32.74
C MET A 81 1.67 -1.71 -32.46
N TYR A 82 2.25 -1.08 -33.48
CA TYR A 82 3.42 -0.23 -33.33
C TYR A 82 3.37 0.93 -34.33
N VAL A 83 4.05 2.01 -33.98
CA VAL A 83 4.36 3.15 -34.86
C VAL A 83 5.88 3.33 -34.80
N ALA A 84 6.51 3.50 -35.95
CA ALA A 84 7.96 3.65 -36.06
C ALA A 84 8.28 4.92 -36.84
N GLY A 85 9.22 5.70 -36.34
CA GLY A 85 9.74 6.87 -37.03
C GLY A 85 10.52 6.49 -38.30
N ASP A 86 10.70 7.47 -39.19
CA ASP A 86 11.32 7.25 -40.51
C ASP A 86 12.74 6.67 -40.46
N ASN A 87 13.47 6.92 -39.38
CA ASN A 87 14.82 6.42 -39.14
C ASN A 87 14.86 5.15 -38.28
N VAL A 88 13.73 4.52 -37.99
CA VAL A 88 13.65 3.20 -37.36
C VAL A 88 13.39 2.13 -38.44
N ASN A 89 14.27 1.13 -38.50
CA ASN A 89 14.08 -0.05 -39.33
C ASN A 89 13.36 -1.11 -38.50
N VAL A 90 12.23 -1.62 -38.99
CA VAL A 90 11.45 -2.68 -38.32
C VAL A 90 11.37 -3.90 -39.22
N VAL A 91 11.89 -5.03 -38.74
CA VAL A 91 11.80 -6.34 -39.39
C VAL A 91 10.72 -7.16 -38.68
N LYS A 92 9.79 -7.75 -39.45
CA LYS A 92 8.72 -8.62 -38.93
C LYS A 92 9.06 -10.09 -39.17
N ASP A 93 8.79 -10.91 -38.16
CA ASP A 93 8.81 -12.37 -38.22
C ASP A 93 7.61 -12.93 -37.44
N GLY A 94 6.53 -13.22 -38.16
CA GLY A 94 5.21 -13.47 -37.55
C GLY A 94 4.74 -12.27 -36.72
N ASP A 95 4.37 -12.51 -35.47
CA ASP A 95 3.95 -11.49 -34.50
C ASP A 95 5.13 -10.75 -33.85
N LYS A 96 6.37 -11.21 -34.08
CA LYS A 96 7.57 -10.57 -33.56
C LYS A 96 7.98 -9.41 -34.46
N ILE A 97 8.27 -8.26 -33.87
CA ILE A 97 9.04 -7.20 -34.50
C ILE A 97 10.46 -7.16 -33.92
N THR A 98 11.41 -6.77 -34.76
CA THR A 98 12.78 -6.43 -34.39
C THR A 98 13.08 -5.05 -34.95
N ALA A 99 13.30 -4.08 -34.08
CA ALA A 99 13.52 -2.68 -34.42
C ALA A 99 14.94 -2.23 -34.12
N THR A 100 15.56 -1.51 -35.05
CA THR A 100 16.92 -0.94 -34.96
C THR A 100 16.96 0.41 -35.64
N ALA A 101 17.81 1.34 -35.20
CA ALA A 101 17.98 2.60 -35.92
C ALA A 101 18.63 2.40 -37.31
N LYS A 102 18.28 3.24 -38.29
CA LYS A 102 18.90 3.26 -39.62
C LYS A 102 20.24 4.02 -39.63
N LYS A 103 20.41 4.96 -38.70
CA LYS A 103 21.59 5.83 -38.57
C LYS A 103 21.89 6.12 -37.10
N HIS A 104 23.10 6.63 -36.84
CA HIS A 104 23.51 7.07 -35.51
C HIS A 104 23.08 8.53 -35.29
N LEU A 105 22.55 8.82 -34.12
CA LEU A 105 22.35 10.17 -33.59
C LEU A 105 23.60 10.59 -32.81
N ASN A 106 24.18 11.73 -33.16
CA ASN A 106 25.18 12.35 -32.28
C ASN A 106 24.40 13.01 -31.13
N GLY A 107 24.74 12.70 -29.88
CA GLY A 107 23.95 12.92 -28.65
C GLY A 107 23.56 14.35 -28.25
N GLU A 108 23.40 15.27 -29.19
CA GLU A 108 22.83 16.61 -29.00
C GLU A 108 21.29 16.61 -29.10
N GLY A 109 20.65 15.46 -29.35
CA GLY A 109 19.21 15.34 -29.65
C GLY A 109 18.35 14.63 -28.60
N ASN A 110 18.89 14.27 -27.43
CA ASN A 110 18.17 13.41 -26.47
C ASN A 110 16.87 14.06 -25.97
N PRO A 111 15.72 13.37 -26.02
CA PRO A 111 14.47 13.90 -25.50
C PRO A 111 14.55 14.22 -24.00
N VAL A 112 13.96 15.35 -23.62
CA VAL A 112 13.80 15.74 -22.21
C VAL A 112 12.38 15.57 -21.70
N ASN A 113 11.40 15.47 -22.60
CA ASN A 113 9.98 15.30 -22.31
C ASN A 113 9.29 14.51 -23.45
N THR A 114 7.97 14.35 -23.38
CA THR A 114 7.15 13.62 -24.36
C THR A 114 6.76 14.43 -25.61
N ASN A 115 7.08 15.72 -25.63
CA ASN A 115 6.89 16.61 -26.78
C ASN A 115 8.14 16.61 -27.67
N LEU A 116 8.20 15.62 -28.55
CA LEU A 116 9.32 15.34 -29.42
C LEU A 116 9.33 16.28 -30.63
N ASN A 117 10.52 16.74 -31.03
CA ASN A 117 10.72 17.36 -32.34
C ASN A 117 10.72 16.31 -33.46
N GLU A 118 10.72 16.74 -34.72
CA GLU A 118 10.65 15.83 -35.87
C GLU A 118 11.84 14.86 -35.97
N GLU A 119 13.04 15.28 -35.58
CA GLU A 119 14.21 14.40 -35.57
C GLU A 119 14.07 13.30 -34.51
N GLN A 120 13.62 13.66 -33.31
CA GLN A 120 13.36 12.73 -32.21
C GLN A 120 12.24 11.76 -32.56
N LYS A 121 11.14 12.25 -33.14
CA LYS A 121 10.05 11.39 -33.66
C LYS A 121 10.58 10.39 -34.68
N SER A 122 11.45 10.82 -35.59
CA SER A 122 11.98 9.93 -36.62
C SER A 122 12.82 8.76 -36.07
N HIS A 123 13.33 8.84 -34.85
CA HIS A 123 14.10 7.76 -34.18
C HIS A 123 13.34 7.09 -33.03
N ALA A 124 12.04 7.35 -32.90
CA ALA A 124 11.19 6.77 -31.89
C ALA A 124 10.47 5.52 -32.40
N LEU A 125 10.24 4.56 -31.50
CA LEU A 125 9.36 3.42 -31.72
C LEU A 125 8.32 3.40 -30.62
N THR A 126 7.04 3.55 -30.96
CA THR A 126 5.95 3.35 -30.01
C THR A 126 5.31 2.00 -30.22
N LEU A 127 5.10 1.28 -29.13
CA LEU A 127 4.44 -0.01 -29.08
C LEU A 127 3.17 0.10 -28.25
N GLY A 128 2.13 -0.61 -28.66
CA GLY A 128 0.84 -0.64 -27.97
C GLY A 128 0.43 -2.05 -27.54
N TRP A 129 -0.16 -2.17 -26.37
CA TRP A 129 -0.72 -3.42 -25.81
C TRP A 129 -2.15 -3.18 -25.33
N ARG A 130 -2.98 -4.21 -25.35
CA ARG A 130 -4.37 -4.16 -24.87
C ARG A 130 -4.60 -5.21 -23.82
N ASN A 131 -5.33 -4.85 -22.77
CA ASN A 131 -5.74 -5.75 -21.70
C ASN A 131 -4.57 -6.56 -21.13
N LYS A 132 -3.43 -5.89 -20.85
CA LYS A 132 -2.25 -6.55 -20.26
C LYS A 132 -1.78 -5.86 -18.98
N PRO A 133 -1.37 -6.64 -17.95
CA PRO A 133 -0.76 -6.09 -16.74
C PRO A 133 0.76 -5.88 -16.83
N TYR A 134 1.37 -6.42 -17.89
CA TYR A 134 2.77 -6.24 -18.20
C TYR A 134 3.00 -6.43 -19.69
N PHE A 135 4.16 -5.96 -20.15
CA PHE A 135 4.69 -6.28 -21.46
C PHE A 135 6.17 -6.63 -21.37
N VAL A 136 6.69 -7.29 -22.40
CA VAL A 136 8.10 -7.69 -22.45
C VAL A 136 8.76 -7.08 -23.67
N LEU A 137 9.86 -6.38 -23.43
CA LEU A 137 10.78 -5.97 -24.49
C LEU A 137 12.07 -6.76 -24.37
N THR A 138 12.50 -7.34 -25.48
CA THR A 138 13.87 -7.84 -25.59
C THR A 138 14.75 -6.67 -25.97
N MET A 139 15.65 -6.28 -25.07
CA MET A 139 16.55 -5.15 -25.28
C MET A 139 17.97 -5.68 -25.46
N LYS A 140 18.61 -5.28 -26.55
CA LYS A 140 19.98 -5.68 -26.89
C LYS A 140 20.84 -4.46 -27.12
N VAL A 141 21.96 -4.41 -26.41
CA VAL A 141 22.98 -3.36 -26.56
C VAL A 141 24.23 -3.96 -27.19
N GLY A 142 24.59 -3.48 -28.38
CA GLY A 142 25.80 -3.91 -29.10
C GLY A 142 27.13 -3.48 -28.46
N ARG A 143 28.22 -3.63 -29.21
CA ARG A 143 29.60 -3.47 -28.74
C ARG A 143 30.08 -2.04 -28.59
N VAL A 144 29.56 -1.32 -27.60
CA VAL A 144 29.96 0.07 -27.29
C VAL A 144 31.17 0.19 -26.34
N TRP A 145 31.78 1.39 -26.31
CA TRP A 145 32.62 1.82 -25.18
C TRP A 145 31.70 2.28 -24.03
N GLY A 146 31.74 1.58 -22.89
CA GLY A 146 30.93 1.88 -21.71
C GLY A 146 29.58 1.17 -21.68
N SER A 147 28.64 1.69 -20.89
CA SER A 147 27.22 1.28 -20.88
C SER A 147 26.42 2.07 -21.93
N ARG A 148 25.16 1.67 -22.17
CA ARG A 148 24.22 2.49 -22.96
C ARG A 148 22.91 2.70 -22.24
N ALA A 149 22.41 3.92 -22.35
CA ALA A 149 21.15 4.34 -21.81
C ALA A 149 20.10 4.25 -22.92
N MET A 150 19.02 3.52 -22.68
CA MET A 150 17.84 3.56 -23.54
C MET A 150 16.78 4.39 -22.83
N MET A 151 16.15 5.31 -23.55
CA MET A 151 15.15 6.22 -23.00
C MET A 151 13.75 5.73 -23.33
N LEU A 152 12.85 5.80 -22.36
CA LEU A 152 11.48 5.33 -22.51
C LEU A 152 10.52 6.37 -21.94
N SER A 153 9.38 6.52 -22.59
CA SER A 153 8.25 7.30 -22.10
C SER A 153 6.94 6.57 -22.41
N GLY A 154 5.85 6.99 -21.79
CA GLY A 154 4.52 6.49 -22.15
C GLY A 154 4.07 6.99 -23.52
N ILE A 155 2.88 7.59 -23.58
CA ILE A 155 2.41 8.27 -24.78
C ILE A 155 3.29 9.50 -25.05
N SER A 156 3.72 9.67 -26.30
CA SER A 156 4.44 10.85 -26.75
C SER A 156 3.80 11.41 -28.03
N THR A 157 4.20 12.62 -28.41
CA THR A 157 3.78 13.25 -29.67
C THR A 157 4.10 12.45 -30.94
N HIS A 158 4.94 11.42 -30.86
CA HIS A 158 5.16 10.45 -31.94
C HIS A 158 3.89 9.65 -32.30
N MET A 159 2.99 9.42 -31.34
CA MET A 159 1.72 8.70 -31.54
C MET A 159 0.54 9.60 -31.88
N TRP A 160 0.64 10.91 -31.65
CA TRP A 160 -0.51 11.81 -31.64
C TRP A 160 -1.23 11.92 -33.00
N THR A 161 -0.49 11.83 -34.12
CA THR A 161 -1.07 11.88 -35.48
C THR A 161 -1.93 10.67 -35.84
N GLN A 162 -1.76 9.53 -35.16
CA GLN A 162 -2.60 8.34 -35.35
C GLN A 162 -3.90 8.38 -34.54
N GLN A 163 -3.94 9.13 -33.43
CA GLN A 163 -5.16 9.30 -32.63
C GLN A 163 -6.17 10.25 -33.29
N THR A 164 -5.73 11.26 -34.05
CA THR A 164 -6.65 12.13 -34.81
C THR A 164 -7.25 11.45 -36.04
N ALA A 165 -6.65 10.38 -36.55
CA ALA A 165 -7.16 9.59 -37.67
C ALA A 165 -8.09 8.45 -37.24
N ALA A 166 -8.00 7.99 -36.00
CA ALA A 166 -8.77 6.86 -35.47
C ALA A 166 -10.14 7.27 -34.90
N MET A 167 -10.95 8.02 -35.67
CA MET A 167 -12.41 7.98 -35.53
C MET A 167 -13.12 8.48 -36.81
N LYS A 168 -12.95 7.75 -37.91
CA LYS A 168 -13.97 7.71 -38.96
C LYS A 168 -14.46 6.27 -39.11
N LEU A 169 -15.57 5.97 -38.45
CA LEU A 169 -16.34 4.76 -38.71
C LEU A 169 -16.77 4.78 -40.19
N PRO A 170 -16.72 3.63 -40.91
CA PRO A 170 -17.18 3.56 -42.29
C PRO A 170 -18.69 3.80 -42.34
N THR A 171 -19.12 4.79 -43.10
CA THR A 171 -20.54 5.02 -43.40
C THR A 171 -21.04 3.85 -44.27
N PRO A 172 -22.02 3.04 -43.81
CA PRO A 172 -22.57 1.98 -44.65
C PRO A 172 -23.29 2.60 -45.85
N ALA A 173 -23.05 2.08 -47.06
CA ALA A 173 -23.83 2.44 -48.23
C ALA A 173 -25.26 1.93 -48.04
N LEU A 174 -26.22 2.85 -47.85
CA LEU A 174 -27.63 2.55 -47.76
C LEU A 174 -28.16 2.07 -49.11
N VAL A 175 -28.52 0.79 -49.18
CA VAL A 175 -29.40 0.25 -50.24
C VAL A 175 -30.82 0.37 -49.70
N ILE A 176 -31.63 1.24 -50.32
CA ILE A 176 -33.02 1.49 -49.93
C ILE A 176 -33.95 0.66 -50.83
N PRO A 177 -34.80 -0.23 -50.28
CA PRO A 177 -36.00 -0.70 -50.99
C PRO A 177 -37.14 0.29 -50.76
N GLU A 178 -37.89 0.61 -51.82
CA GLU A 178 -39.11 1.41 -51.75
C GLU A 178 -40.22 0.64 -51.03
N SER A 179 -40.61 1.08 -49.83
CA SER A 179 -42.00 1.36 -49.44
C SER A 179 -42.15 1.47 -47.91
N ASP A 180 -43.00 2.41 -47.52
CA ASP A 180 -43.57 2.68 -46.19
C ASP A 180 -42.76 3.59 -45.24
N CYS A 181 -43.32 4.79 -45.07
CA CYS A 181 -42.92 5.79 -44.08
C CYS A 181 -43.17 5.24 -42.66
N ALA A 182 -42.18 4.55 -42.09
CA ALA A 182 -42.08 4.39 -40.65
C ALA A 182 -41.79 5.76 -40.01
N GLU A 183 -42.40 6.05 -38.86
CA GLU A 183 -42.07 7.25 -38.07
C GLU A 183 -40.56 7.36 -37.88
N ALA A 184 -40.01 8.55 -38.09
CA ALA A 184 -38.59 8.79 -37.92
C ALA A 184 -38.16 8.40 -36.49
N PRO A 185 -37.07 7.63 -36.31
CA PRO A 185 -36.60 7.26 -34.99
C PRO A 185 -36.27 8.52 -34.17
N SER A 186 -36.73 8.56 -32.93
CA SER A 186 -36.48 9.65 -32.02
C SER A 186 -35.06 9.57 -31.45
N CYS A 187 -34.37 10.71 -31.35
CA CYS A 187 -33.06 10.80 -30.73
C CYS A 187 -33.22 10.76 -29.20
N LEU A 188 -32.80 9.65 -28.59
CA LEU A 188 -32.74 9.51 -27.13
C LEU A 188 -31.37 9.98 -26.60
N PRO A 189 -31.30 10.50 -25.37
CA PRO A 189 -30.02 10.82 -24.74
C PRO A 189 -29.17 9.57 -24.55
N ILE A 190 -27.84 9.74 -24.60
CA ILE A 190 -26.88 8.68 -24.29
C ILE A 190 -27.03 8.31 -22.81
N SER A 191 -26.96 7.01 -22.52
CA SER A 191 -27.02 6.49 -21.15
C SER A 191 -25.73 5.78 -20.78
N CYS A 192 -25.17 6.12 -19.62
CA CYS A 192 -24.07 5.41 -18.99
C CYS A 192 -24.63 4.32 -18.06
N ALA A 193 -24.02 3.14 -18.09
CA ALA A 193 -24.35 2.04 -17.19
C ALA A 193 -23.28 1.95 -16.08
N PRO A 194 -23.56 2.44 -14.87
CA PRO A 194 -22.59 2.38 -13.79
C PRO A 194 -22.33 0.95 -13.33
N GLN A 195 -21.07 0.67 -13.02
CA GLN A 195 -20.62 -0.61 -12.47
C GLN A 195 -20.10 -0.41 -11.04
N ALA A 196 -20.17 -1.47 -10.23
CA ALA A 196 -19.52 -1.47 -8.92
C ALA A 196 -18.01 -1.29 -9.10
N ARG A 197 -17.43 -0.40 -8.29
CA ARG A 197 -15.98 -0.16 -8.25
C ARG A 197 -15.37 -0.89 -7.06
N ALA A 198 -14.05 -0.84 -6.94
CA ALA A 198 -13.36 -1.31 -5.75
C ALA A 198 -13.95 -0.58 -4.52
N ASN A 199 -14.42 -1.36 -3.55
CA ASN A 199 -14.91 -0.87 -2.26
C ASN A 199 -16.03 0.17 -2.31
N SER A 200 -16.80 0.25 -3.41
CA SER A 200 -17.97 1.11 -3.50
C SER A 200 -19.05 0.54 -4.43
N THR A 201 -20.28 1.03 -4.26
CA THR A 201 -21.44 0.60 -5.03
C THR A 201 -22.17 1.80 -5.63
N PRO A 202 -22.59 1.75 -6.91
CA PRO A 202 -23.39 2.81 -7.52
C PRO A 202 -24.82 2.81 -6.93
N SER A 203 -25.48 3.95 -7.03
CA SER A 203 -26.84 4.19 -6.56
C SER A 203 -27.90 3.83 -7.60
N SER A 204 -27.54 3.84 -8.88
CA SER A 204 -28.45 3.60 -10.01
C SER A 204 -27.93 2.50 -10.93
N THR A 205 -28.77 2.04 -11.86
CA THR A 205 -28.38 1.07 -12.91
C THR A 205 -28.20 1.71 -14.29
N SER A 206 -28.64 2.95 -14.48
CA SER A 206 -28.52 3.71 -15.73
C SER A 206 -28.63 5.21 -15.46
N VAL A 207 -27.77 6.01 -16.09
CA VAL A 207 -27.65 7.46 -15.88
C VAL A 207 -27.58 8.15 -17.23
N ALA A 208 -28.39 9.18 -17.47
CA ALA A 208 -28.39 9.90 -18.74
C ALA A 208 -27.20 10.86 -18.86
N PHE A 209 -26.78 11.17 -20.09
CA PHE A 209 -25.74 12.14 -20.40
C PHE A 209 -25.96 13.48 -19.66
N GLY A 210 -24.90 13.98 -19.02
CA GLY A 210 -24.90 15.22 -18.25
C GLY A 210 -25.44 15.08 -16.82
N ALA A 211 -26.01 13.93 -16.44
CA ALA A 211 -26.37 13.64 -15.06
C ALA A 211 -25.18 13.06 -14.28
N LEU A 212 -25.23 13.21 -12.95
CA LEU A 212 -24.26 12.65 -12.02
C LEU A 212 -24.76 11.31 -11.48
N GLU A 213 -23.84 10.38 -11.27
CA GLU A 213 -24.05 9.13 -10.56
C GLU A 213 -23.22 9.09 -9.28
N THR A 214 -23.82 8.60 -8.19
CA THR A 214 -23.18 8.54 -6.87
C THR A 214 -22.71 7.13 -6.57
N TRP A 215 -21.41 6.97 -6.32
CA TRP A 215 -20.84 5.76 -5.71
C TRP A 215 -20.73 5.95 -4.21
N THR A 216 -21.24 5.00 -3.44
CA THR A 216 -21.13 4.96 -1.97
C THR A 216 -20.09 3.94 -1.56
N CYS A 217 -19.15 4.33 -0.70
CA CYS A 217 -18.15 3.45 -0.13
C CYS A 217 -18.80 2.34 0.71
N LYS A 218 -18.18 1.15 0.67
CA LYS A 218 -18.56 0.03 1.55
C LYS A 218 -18.16 0.35 3.00
N PRO A 219 -18.75 -0.33 4.00
CA PRO A 219 -18.33 -0.20 5.39
C PRO A 219 -16.80 -0.41 5.53
N GLY A 220 -16.15 0.44 6.32
CA GLY A 220 -14.68 0.44 6.50
C GLY A 220 -13.89 1.28 5.49
N TYR A 221 -14.54 1.95 4.52
CA TYR A 221 -13.85 2.72 3.47
C TYR A 221 -14.34 4.17 3.36
N SER A 222 -13.44 5.09 2.99
CA SER A 222 -13.75 6.49 2.67
C SER A 222 -12.90 6.97 1.48
N VAL A 223 -13.23 8.14 0.91
CA VAL A 223 -12.51 8.67 -0.25
C VAL A 223 -11.07 9.08 0.09
N ASP A 224 -10.80 9.48 1.34
CA ASP A 224 -9.48 9.94 1.80
C ASP A 224 -8.81 9.01 2.82
N GLY A 225 -9.46 7.88 3.16
CA GLY A 225 -8.93 6.87 4.08
C GLY A 225 -8.95 7.31 5.53
N THR A 226 -9.63 8.42 5.84
CA THR A 226 -9.81 8.89 7.22
C THR A 226 -11.19 8.51 7.76
N PRO A 227 -11.33 8.34 9.09
CA PRO A 227 -12.64 8.10 9.72
C PRO A 227 -13.65 9.23 9.51
N SER A 228 -13.16 10.45 9.25
CA SER A 228 -13.96 11.64 8.96
C SER A 228 -14.17 11.89 7.46
N GLY A 229 -13.59 11.05 6.60
CA GLY A 229 -13.62 11.19 5.16
C GLY A 229 -15.03 11.09 4.60
N ILE A 230 -15.25 11.72 3.44
CA ILE A 230 -16.51 11.53 2.72
C ILE A 230 -16.62 10.07 2.25
N THR A 231 -17.82 9.49 2.36
CA THR A 231 -18.09 8.08 2.03
C THR A 231 -18.85 7.92 0.73
N ALA A 232 -18.92 8.97 -0.08
CA ALA A 232 -19.50 8.92 -1.40
C ALA A 232 -18.87 9.96 -2.33
N PHE A 233 -18.87 9.67 -3.63
CA PHE A 233 -18.41 10.59 -4.66
C PHE A 233 -19.31 10.49 -5.90
N ASN A 234 -19.29 11.54 -6.72
CA ASN A 234 -20.13 11.67 -7.90
C ASN A 234 -19.28 11.71 -9.16
N LEU A 235 -19.73 11.02 -10.22
CA LEU A 235 -19.13 11.10 -11.55
C LEU A 235 -20.17 11.48 -12.59
N ALA A 236 -19.79 12.32 -13.55
CA ALA A 236 -20.67 12.74 -14.64
C ALA A 236 -20.72 11.69 -15.76
N CYS A 237 -21.91 11.43 -16.29
CA CYS A 237 -22.08 10.65 -17.51
C CYS A 237 -21.72 11.49 -18.75
N LEU A 238 -20.68 11.08 -19.46
CA LEU A 238 -20.13 11.79 -20.61
C LEU A 238 -20.84 11.40 -21.92
N SER A 239 -20.63 12.22 -22.97
CA SER A 239 -21.21 11.99 -24.30
C SER A 239 -20.65 10.74 -25.00
N SER A 240 -19.61 10.12 -24.44
CA SER A 240 -19.09 8.82 -24.86
C SER A 240 -19.90 7.63 -24.32
N GLY A 241 -20.81 7.85 -23.37
CA GLY A 241 -21.47 6.78 -22.61
C GLY A 241 -20.60 6.20 -21.49
N SER A 242 -19.49 6.85 -21.15
CA SER A 242 -18.61 6.53 -20.02
C SER A 242 -18.70 7.58 -18.92
N PHE A 243 -18.24 7.27 -17.71
CA PHE A 243 -18.13 8.25 -16.62
C PHE A 243 -16.80 9.01 -16.68
N GLU A 244 -16.79 10.23 -16.14
CA GLU A 244 -15.57 11.03 -15.95
C GLU A 244 -14.67 10.37 -14.90
N GLU A 245 -13.44 9.98 -15.28
CA GLU A 245 -12.51 9.25 -14.40
C GLU A 245 -11.35 10.13 -13.88
N GLU A 246 -11.13 11.31 -14.47
CA GLU A 246 -9.98 12.15 -14.14
C GLU A 246 -10.17 12.84 -12.78
N GLY A 247 -9.26 12.58 -11.83
CA GLY A 247 -9.21 13.29 -10.55
C GLY A 247 -10.06 12.69 -9.42
N HIS A 248 -10.71 11.55 -9.64
CA HIS A 248 -11.49 10.86 -8.61
C HIS A 248 -10.69 9.75 -7.93
N GLN A 249 -10.73 9.71 -6.60
CA GLN A 249 -10.13 8.65 -5.79
C GLN A 249 -11.22 7.62 -5.47
N ASP A 250 -10.93 6.35 -5.74
CA ASP A 250 -11.77 5.25 -5.28
C ASP A 250 -11.79 5.22 -3.74
N CYS A 251 -12.77 4.52 -3.17
CA CYS A 251 -12.84 4.36 -1.73
C CYS A 251 -11.66 3.53 -1.22
N ILE A 252 -10.84 4.15 -0.37
CA ILE A 252 -9.69 3.55 0.28
C ILE A 252 -10.02 3.17 1.72
N ASP A 253 -9.28 2.19 2.21
CA ASP A 253 -9.43 1.66 3.57
C ASP A 253 -9.25 2.77 4.60
N ILE A 254 -10.12 2.80 5.62
CA ILE A 254 -10.01 3.76 6.71
C ILE A 254 -8.96 3.25 7.68
N ASP A 255 -7.82 3.96 7.76
CA ASP A 255 -6.79 3.67 8.74
C ASP A 255 -7.15 4.29 10.10
N TYR A 256 -7.81 3.51 10.95
CA TYR A 256 -8.16 3.92 12.32
C TYR A 256 -6.94 4.03 13.24
N CYS A 257 -5.79 3.48 12.85
CA CYS A 257 -4.54 3.57 13.61
C CYS A 257 -3.69 4.79 13.25
N SER A 258 -4.02 5.51 12.18
CA SER A 258 -3.31 6.71 11.71
C SER A 258 -3.15 7.82 12.76
N ARG A 259 -4.03 7.87 13.77
CA ARG A 259 -3.99 8.86 14.87
C ARG A 259 -3.44 8.31 16.18
N ASP A 260 -2.85 7.11 16.16
CA ASP A 260 -2.31 6.41 17.32
C ASP A 260 -3.29 6.39 18.53
N PRO A 261 -4.50 5.84 18.38
CA PRO A 261 -5.52 5.88 19.42
C PRO A 261 -5.12 5.10 20.69
N CYS A 262 -4.28 4.08 20.55
CA CYS A 262 -3.75 3.30 21.65
C CYS A 262 -2.65 4.03 22.43
N GLY A 263 -2.09 5.09 21.84
CA GLY A 263 -1.02 5.89 22.42
C GLY A 263 0.27 5.11 22.64
N ALA A 264 1.23 5.75 23.32
CA ALA A 264 2.57 5.19 23.53
C ALA A 264 2.61 3.87 24.34
N ASN A 265 1.49 3.49 24.96
CA ASN A 265 1.39 2.34 25.85
C ASN A 265 0.75 1.12 25.20
N GLY A 266 0.55 1.13 23.88
CA GLY A 266 0.08 -0.03 23.15
C GLY A 266 0.38 0.05 21.66
N VAL A 267 0.02 -1.03 20.97
CA VAL A 267 0.08 -1.13 19.51
C VAL A 267 -1.35 -1.16 18.97
N CYS A 268 -1.66 -0.28 18.02
CA CYS A 268 -2.95 -0.26 17.34
C CYS A 268 -2.99 -1.28 16.20
N TYR A 269 -4.14 -1.95 16.07
CA TYR A 269 -4.47 -2.86 14.96
C TYR A 269 -5.74 -2.40 14.29
N ASP A 270 -5.68 -2.20 12.98
CA ASP A 270 -6.83 -1.78 12.19
C ASP A 270 -7.75 -2.97 11.90
N CYS A 271 -9.03 -2.82 12.23
CA CYS A 271 -10.07 -3.85 12.13
C CYS A 271 -11.16 -3.48 11.12
N SER A 272 -11.02 -2.35 10.42
CA SER A 272 -11.95 -1.85 9.40
C SER A 272 -12.14 -2.83 8.23
N THR A 273 -11.08 -3.57 7.88
CA THR A 273 -11.06 -4.54 6.78
C THR A 273 -10.61 -5.94 7.20
N GLN A 274 -10.21 -6.12 8.46
CA GLN A 274 -9.77 -7.38 9.03
C GLN A 274 -10.58 -7.72 10.29
N ASP A 275 -11.07 -8.96 10.39
CA ASP A 275 -11.81 -9.41 11.56
C ASP A 275 -10.86 -9.63 12.75
N CYS A 276 -10.89 -8.69 13.69
CA CYS A 276 -10.16 -8.75 14.96
C CYS A 276 -10.85 -9.60 16.03
N ASN A 277 -12.07 -10.10 15.78
CA ASN A 277 -12.84 -10.93 16.71
C ASN A 277 -12.68 -12.44 16.45
N LEU A 278 -11.73 -12.86 15.62
CA LEU A 278 -11.54 -14.27 15.28
C LEU A 278 -11.04 -15.10 16.47
N ALA A 279 -11.61 -16.30 16.62
CA ALA A 279 -11.31 -17.24 17.68
C ALA A 279 -9.79 -17.49 17.88
N PRO A 280 -9.31 -17.69 19.12
CA PRO A 280 -7.88 -17.74 19.49
C PRO A 280 -7.04 -18.85 18.84
N THR A 281 -7.64 -19.68 17.97
CA THR A 281 -6.97 -20.79 17.27
C THR A 281 -6.55 -20.45 15.85
N GLN A 282 -6.96 -19.31 15.27
CA GLN A 282 -6.61 -18.92 13.89
C GLN A 282 -5.64 -17.74 13.79
N THR A 283 -5.41 -17.00 14.88
CA THR A 283 -4.44 -15.90 14.93
C THR A 283 -3.15 -16.39 15.56
N THR A 284 -2.22 -16.87 14.73
CA THR A 284 -0.84 -17.22 15.16
C THR A 284 -0.08 -16.02 15.77
N PHE A 285 -0.63 -14.81 15.69
CA PHE A 285 -0.08 -13.57 16.25
C PHE A 285 -0.54 -13.27 17.70
N LEU A 286 -1.69 -13.81 18.16
CA LEU A 286 -2.28 -13.47 19.48
C LEU A 286 -1.95 -14.47 20.60
N GLN A 287 -1.15 -15.50 20.34
CA GLN A 287 -0.67 -16.39 21.39
C GLN A 287 0.61 -15.85 22.04
N ARG A 288 0.50 -14.93 23.00
CA ARG A 288 1.44 -14.83 24.12
C ARG A 288 0.92 -13.97 25.29
N ARG A 289 0.72 -14.67 26.42
CA ARG A 289 0.42 -14.24 27.80
C ARG A 289 -0.90 -13.52 28.03
N GLY A 290 -1.94 -14.32 28.30
CA GLY A 290 -3.07 -13.89 29.11
C GLY A 290 -2.62 -13.46 30.51
N ILE A 291 -3.05 -12.27 30.90
CA ILE A 291 -3.08 -11.85 32.30
C ILE A 291 -4.23 -12.62 32.95
N SER A 292 -3.97 -13.27 34.09
CA SER A 292 -4.99 -14.02 34.80
C SER A 292 -6.08 -13.09 35.32
N GLY A 293 -7.30 -13.16 34.76
CA GLY A 293 -8.51 -12.56 35.34
C GLY A 293 -9.27 -11.51 34.53
N GLY A 294 -8.83 -11.12 33.32
CA GLY A 294 -9.55 -10.18 32.44
C GLY A 294 -10.04 -10.82 31.12
N LEU A 295 -11.08 -10.27 30.50
CA LEU A 295 -11.41 -10.60 29.10
C LEU A 295 -10.27 -10.07 28.22
N GLU A 296 -9.71 -10.94 27.39
CA GLU A 296 -8.32 -10.84 26.93
C GLU A 296 -8.09 -9.81 25.79
N PHE A 297 -9.13 -9.26 25.16
CA PHE A 297 -9.03 -8.23 24.11
C PHE A 297 -10.35 -7.44 24.00
N GLU A 298 -10.32 -6.12 24.10
CA GLU A 298 -11.42 -5.27 23.62
C GLU A 298 -11.08 -4.76 22.22
N ALA A 299 -11.97 -5.03 21.27
CA ALA A 299 -11.90 -4.55 19.89
C ALA A 299 -13.21 -3.84 19.56
N THR A 300 -13.12 -2.77 18.79
CA THR A 300 -14.30 -2.18 18.15
C THR A 300 -14.51 -2.79 16.77
N GLU A 301 -15.59 -2.42 16.08
CA GLU A 301 -15.73 -2.74 14.64
C GLU A 301 -14.73 -1.98 13.75
N HIS A 302 -13.90 -1.11 14.32
CA HIS A 302 -12.98 -0.23 13.62
C HIS A 302 -11.51 -0.56 13.88
N TYR A 303 -11.11 -0.78 15.13
CA TYR A 303 -9.73 -1.08 15.53
C TYR A 303 -9.66 -1.74 16.92
N ALA A 304 -8.49 -2.27 17.25
CA ALA A 304 -8.15 -2.87 18.54
C ALA A 304 -6.82 -2.32 19.08
N CYS A 305 -6.65 -2.36 20.40
CA CYS A 305 -5.42 -1.96 21.08
C CYS A 305 -4.78 -3.14 21.80
N TRP A 306 -3.53 -3.44 21.46
CA TRP A 306 -2.70 -4.36 22.24
C TRP A 306 -1.83 -3.57 23.20
N CYS A 307 -2.26 -3.51 24.46
CA CYS A 307 -1.56 -2.73 25.48
C CYS A 307 -0.31 -3.45 26.00
N ASN A 308 0.70 -2.65 26.35
CA ASN A 308 1.95 -3.11 26.95
C ASN A 308 1.68 -3.67 28.37
N GLU A 309 2.67 -4.38 28.94
CA GLU A 309 2.58 -4.91 30.30
C GLU A 309 2.23 -3.79 31.31
N HIS A 310 1.25 -4.07 32.19
CA HIS A 310 0.66 -3.13 33.16
C HIS A 310 -0.32 -2.07 32.62
N PHE A 311 -0.65 -2.08 31.33
CA PHE A 311 -1.67 -1.21 30.74
C PHE A 311 -2.88 -2.03 30.29
N LEU A 312 -4.08 -1.46 30.40
CA LEU A 312 -5.32 -2.08 29.94
C LEU A 312 -6.02 -1.22 28.89
N THR A 313 -6.87 -1.85 28.09
CA THR A 313 -7.76 -1.14 27.18
C THR A 313 -8.80 -0.37 27.97
N ALA A 314 -8.98 0.91 27.65
CA ALA A 314 -9.94 1.80 28.27
C ALA A 314 -10.61 2.69 27.21
N VAL A 315 -11.73 3.32 27.57
CA VAL A 315 -12.40 4.32 26.72
C VAL A 315 -11.90 5.71 27.10
N GLY A 316 -11.18 6.36 26.20
CA GLY A 316 -10.68 7.73 26.36
C GLY A 316 -11.80 8.78 26.35
N SER A 317 -11.43 10.03 26.61
CA SER A 317 -12.36 11.16 26.79
C SER A 317 -13.28 11.46 25.60
N GLU A 318 -12.88 11.03 24.40
CA GLU A 318 -13.65 11.20 23.16
C GLU A 318 -14.39 9.90 22.74
N GLY A 319 -14.46 8.89 23.62
CA GLY A 319 -15.15 7.62 23.36
C GLY A 319 -14.33 6.60 22.57
N GLN A 320 -13.05 6.88 22.33
CA GLN A 320 -12.11 6.01 21.61
C GLN A 320 -11.47 4.97 22.54
N LEU A 321 -11.16 3.78 22.02
CA LEU A 321 -10.34 2.78 22.71
C LEU A 321 -8.89 3.27 22.82
N THR A 322 -8.28 3.12 23.99
CA THR A 322 -6.89 3.53 24.26
C THR A 322 -6.23 2.62 25.30
N CYS A 323 -4.91 2.69 25.46
CA CYS A 323 -4.20 1.99 26.53
C CYS A 323 -3.94 2.94 27.70
N HIS A 324 -4.70 2.76 28.78
CA HIS A 324 -4.64 3.59 29.98
C HIS A 324 -4.15 2.80 31.20
N THR A 325 -3.74 3.55 32.23
CA THR A 325 -3.51 3.03 33.58
C THR A 325 -4.25 3.91 34.57
N ASP A 326 -5.13 3.32 35.39
CA ASP A 326 -5.72 4.03 36.54
C ASP A 326 -4.69 4.30 37.67
N CYS A 327 -3.42 3.90 37.47
CA CYS A 327 -2.29 4.04 38.41
C CYS A 327 -1.71 5.46 38.55
N SER A 328 -2.38 6.48 38.01
CA SER A 328 -1.88 7.85 38.03
C SER A 328 -1.91 8.44 39.45
N GLY A 329 -0.77 8.39 40.14
CA GLY A 329 -0.57 8.98 41.47
C GLY A 329 -0.33 7.99 42.62
N HIS A 330 -0.48 6.69 42.37
CA HIS A 330 -0.29 5.63 43.37
C HIS A 330 1.00 4.83 43.12
N SER A 331 1.85 4.67 44.14
CA SER A 331 3.19 4.08 43.99
C SER A 331 3.38 2.65 44.52
N CYS A 332 2.35 2.02 45.11
CA CYS A 332 2.36 0.61 45.59
C CYS A 332 3.50 0.24 46.56
N GLY A 333 4.21 1.23 47.10
CA GLY A 333 5.35 1.03 47.98
C GLY A 333 6.61 0.55 47.25
N GLU A 334 7.73 0.46 47.98
CA GLU A 334 9.08 0.16 47.46
C GLU A 334 9.21 -1.23 46.79
N GLY A 335 8.21 -2.12 46.95
CA GLY A 335 8.21 -3.48 46.41
C GLY A 335 6.91 -3.89 45.75
N GLY A 336 6.17 -2.93 45.16
CA GLY A 336 4.91 -3.19 44.47
C GLY A 336 4.81 -2.50 43.12
N SER A 337 4.09 -3.14 42.20
CA SER A 337 3.66 -2.54 40.93
C SER A 337 2.14 -2.39 40.94
N CYS A 338 1.64 -1.22 40.53
CA CYS A 338 0.19 -1.00 40.45
C CYS A 338 -0.45 -1.85 39.34
N VAL A 339 -1.66 -2.33 39.62
CA VAL A 339 -2.48 -3.20 38.78
C VAL A 339 -3.89 -2.63 38.77
N ASP A 340 -4.38 -2.22 37.62
CA ASP A 340 -5.73 -1.68 37.47
C ASP A 340 -6.80 -2.79 37.58
N LEU A 341 -7.85 -2.55 38.39
CA LEU A 341 -8.96 -3.46 38.68
C LEU A 341 -10.31 -3.00 38.10
N SER A 342 -10.34 -1.89 37.34
CA SER A 342 -11.55 -1.34 36.69
C SER A 342 -12.28 -2.34 35.77
N VAL A 343 -11.67 -3.49 35.50
CA VAL A 343 -12.15 -4.59 34.63
C VAL A 343 -12.76 -5.80 35.36
N THR A 344 -12.92 -5.78 36.69
CA THR A 344 -13.70 -6.85 37.37
C THR A 344 -15.20 -6.55 37.31
N GLN A 345 -16.05 -7.53 36.96
CA GLN A 345 -17.51 -7.33 36.97
C GLN A 345 -17.97 -6.89 38.38
N GLY A 346 -18.36 -5.61 38.49
CA GLY A 346 -18.79 -4.99 39.73
C GLY A 346 -17.80 -3.99 40.35
N ALA A 347 -16.62 -3.76 39.76
CA ALA A 347 -15.70 -2.71 40.17
C ALA A 347 -16.13 -1.33 39.66
N SER A 348 -15.92 -0.31 40.49
CA SER A 348 -16.05 1.10 40.09
C SER A 348 -14.84 1.53 39.24
N SER A 349 -15.03 2.56 38.41
CA SER A 349 -14.07 3.10 37.43
C SER A 349 -12.75 3.68 37.99
N ASP A 350 -12.44 3.45 39.27
CA ASP A 350 -11.29 4.02 39.98
C ASP A 350 -10.59 2.96 40.86
N GLN A 351 -10.74 1.66 40.57
CA GLN A 351 -10.16 0.60 41.39
C GLN A 351 -8.85 0.12 40.79
N PHE A 352 -7.78 0.16 41.58
CA PHE A 352 -6.49 -0.50 41.31
C PHE A 352 -6.08 -1.30 42.56
N THR A 353 -5.13 -2.21 42.41
CA THR A 353 -4.46 -2.96 43.48
C THR A 353 -2.96 -3.03 43.20
N CYS A 354 -2.18 -3.73 44.04
CA CYS A 354 -0.74 -3.85 43.88
C CYS A 354 -0.31 -5.30 43.69
N SER A 355 0.54 -5.53 42.69
CA SER A 355 1.31 -6.76 42.55
C SER A 355 2.62 -6.63 43.30
N CYS A 356 2.76 -7.36 44.40
CA CYS A 356 3.95 -7.29 45.24
C CYS A 356 5.08 -8.17 44.71
N HIS A 357 6.27 -7.58 44.58
CA HIS A 357 7.49 -8.26 44.19
C HIS A 357 7.95 -9.22 45.30
N TRP A 358 8.89 -10.09 44.98
CA TRP A 358 9.38 -11.10 45.92
C TRP A 358 9.86 -10.47 47.25
N GLY A 359 9.49 -11.10 48.36
CA GLY A 359 9.78 -10.58 49.71
C GLY A 359 8.82 -9.51 50.22
N HIS A 360 7.76 -9.18 49.47
CA HIS A 360 6.71 -8.23 49.88
C HIS A 360 5.31 -8.87 49.82
N ALA A 361 4.41 -8.43 50.69
CA ALA A 361 3.02 -8.85 50.75
C ALA A 361 2.07 -7.66 50.55
N LEU A 362 0.91 -7.94 49.97
CA LEU A 362 -0.14 -6.95 49.73
C LEU A 362 -0.76 -6.53 51.07
N VAL A 363 -0.83 -5.23 51.29
CA VAL A 363 -1.46 -4.58 52.44
C VAL A 363 -2.62 -3.75 51.93
N PRO A 364 -3.87 -4.22 52.08
CA PRO A 364 -5.02 -3.48 51.63
C PRO A 364 -5.19 -2.15 52.39
N ASN A 365 -5.48 -1.06 51.67
CA ASN A 365 -5.61 0.30 52.22
C ASN A 365 -4.41 0.76 53.09
N GLY A 366 -3.20 0.25 52.81
CA GLY A 366 -1.99 0.56 53.57
C GLY A 366 -1.17 1.74 53.01
N GLY A 367 -1.54 2.25 51.82
CA GLY A 367 -0.87 3.35 51.14
C GLY A 367 -1.17 4.72 51.76
N PRO A 368 -0.33 5.75 51.51
CA PRO A 368 -0.51 7.11 52.05
C PRO A 368 -1.81 7.81 51.60
N ASP A 369 -2.34 7.38 50.47
CA ASP A 369 -3.59 7.82 49.84
C ASP A 369 -4.79 6.94 50.23
N GLY A 370 -4.58 5.95 51.09
CA GLY A 370 -5.61 4.99 51.50
C GLY A 370 -5.81 3.83 50.51
N GLY A 371 -4.98 3.72 49.47
CA GLY A 371 -4.99 2.60 48.52
C GLY A 371 -4.19 1.38 49.00
N ASP A 372 -4.26 0.27 48.27
CA ASP A 372 -3.47 -0.93 48.54
C ASP A 372 -1.97 -0.64 48.40
N THR A 373 -1.08 -1.26 49.19
CA THR A 373 0.38 -1.09 49.04
C THR A 373 1.12 -2.40 49.30
N CYS A 374 2.40 -2.48 48.95
CA CYS A 374 3.24 -3.63 49.24
C CYS A 374 4.21 -3.34 50.39
N SER A 375 4.18 -4.19 51.42
CA SER A 375 5.09 -4.12 52.57
C SER A 375 5.98 -5.35 52.65
N ARG A 376 7.20 -5.19 53.16
CA ARG A 376 8.16 -6.30 53.30
C ARG A 376 7.58 -7.39 54.22
N ILE A 377 7.81 -8.65 53.86
CA ILE A 377 7.43 -9.81 54.66
C ILE A 377 8.45 -9.97 55.78
N GLY A 378 8.00 -9.80 57.03
CA GLY A 378 8.83 -10.03 58.22
C GLY A 378 9.14 -11.53 58.41
N CYS A 379 10.41 -11.83 58.60
CA CYS A 379 10.87 -13.11 59.11
C CYS A 379 10.67 -13.03 60.62
N GLY A 380 9.69 -13.78 61.17
CA GLY A 380 9.33 -13.74 62.60
C GLY A 380 10.52 -13.95 63.57
N PRO A 381 10.27 -14.00 64.89
CA PRO A 381 11.34 -13.96 65.89
C PRO A 381 12.41 -15.03 65.63
N LEU A 382 13.65 -14.59 65.45
CA LEU A 382 14.79 -15.47 65.25
C LEU A 382 15.17 -16.11 66.58
N SER A 383 15.01 -17.42 66.69
CA SER A 383 15.50 -18.21 67.82
C SER A 383 16.47 -19.27 67.30
N VAL A 384 17.71 -19.18 67.74
CA VAL A 384 18.76 -20.16 67.44
C VAL A 384 19.25 -20.73 68.76
N GLU A 385 19.11 -22.05 68.92
CA GLU A 385 19.45 -22.75 70.16
C GLU A 385 20.93 -22.59 70.50
N ASN A 386 21.24 -22.34 71.78
CA ASN A 386 22.60 -22.07 72.29
C ASN A 386 23.30 -20.85 71.65
N SER A 387 22.57 -19.78 71.35
CA SER A 387 23.16 -18.53 70.84
C SER A 387 22.53 -17.29 71.45
N ASP A 388 23.30 -16.19 71.49
CA ASP A 388 22.78 -14.85 71.81
C ASP A 388 22.22 -14.22 70.53
N ALA A 389 21.09 -14.73 70.03
CA ALA A 389 20.41 -14.18 68.87
C ALA A 389 19.47 -13.02 69.31
N HIS A 390 20.00 -11.81 69.35
CA HIS A 390 19.21 -10.58 69.46
C HIS A 390 19.37 -9.76 68.19
N PRO A 391 18.55 -9.98 67.15
CA PRO A 391 18.50 -9.02 66.06
C PRO A 391 18.01 -7.70 66.67
N SER A 392 18.84 -6.66 66.62
CA SER A 392 18.52 -5.33 67.13
C SER A 392 17.44 -4.62 66.29
N ALA A 393 17.03 -5.25 65.19
CA ALA A 393 16.01 -4.79 64.25
C ALA A 393 15.18 -6.00 63.76
N GLU A 394 13.96 -5.74 63.31
CA GLU A 394 13.11 -6.74 62.65
C GLU A 394 13.78 -7.20 61.34
N LEU A 395 13.73 -8.51 61.05
CA LEU A 395 14.31 -9.09 59.85
C LEU A 395 13.24 -9.25 58.78
N PHE A 396 13.57 -8.94 57.53
CA PHE A 396 12.68 -9.11 56.39
C PHE A 396 13.21 -10.15 55.41
N ALA A 397 12.36 -10.59 54.49
CA ALA A 397 12.74 -11.52 53.44
C ALA A 397 13.98 -11.03 52.66
N GLY A 398 15.04 -11.84 52.67
CA GLY A 398 16.33 -11.52 52.04
C GLY A 398 17.39 -10.94 52.99
N ASP A 399 17.00 -10.55 54.20
CA ASP A 399 17.96 -10.10 55.22
C ASP A 399 18.76 -11.27 55.79
N SER A 400 19.94 -10.96 56.33
CA SER A 400 20.81 -11.92 57.01
C SER A 400 21.15 -11.39 58.40
N ALA A 401 21.01 -12.23 59.42
CA ALA A 401 21.43 -11.92 60.78
C ALA A 401 22.74 -12.64 61.12
N LEU A 402 23.66 -11.91 61.76
CA LEU A 402 24.86 -12.51 62.35
C LEU A 402 24.49 -13.07 63.73
N VAL A 403 24.67 -14.37 63.92
CA VAL A 403 24.41 -15.06 65.18
C VAL A 403 25.75 -15.42 65.82
N HIS A 404 25.93 -15.05 67.09
CA HIS A 404 27.06 -15.48 67.91
C HIS A 404 26.65 -16.73 68.68
N CYS A 405 27.19 -17.87 68.26
CA CYS A 405 27.02 -19.17 68.92
C CYS A 405 28.09 -19.39 69.99
#